data_AF-A0A225DS14-F1
#
_entry.id   AF-A0A225DS14-F1
#
_cell.length_a   1.000
_cell.length_b   1.000
_cell.length_c   1.000
_cell.angle_alpha   90.00
_cell.angle_beta   90.00
_cell.angle_gamma   90.00
#
_symmetry.space_group_name_H-M   'P 1'
#
loop_
_entity.id
_entity.type
_entity.pdbx_description
1 polymer ?
#
loop_
_entity_poly.entity_id
_entity_poly.type
_entity_poly.pdbx_seq_one_letter_code
_entity_poly.pdbx_strand_id
1 'polypeptide(L)' 'MAIKLDEYAKAGVRLVWYVDPTREEVTVYPKGRERGKKVVGTDGVIDGGDVLPGFVLPVAKIFEKRGPTKKGKKKDKS' A
#
# COMPACT_ATOMS: atom_id res chain seq x y z
N MET A 1 17.30 3.18 0.86
CA MET A 1 16.00 3.82 1.20
C MET A 1 16.18 5.14 1.96
N ALA A 2 17.09 5.23 2.95
CA ALA A 2 17.31 6.45 3.75
C ALA A 2 17.51 7.76 2.95
N ILE A 3 18.28 7.74 1.85
CA ILE A 3 18.50 8.94 1.00
C ILE A 3 17.17 9.46 0.42
N LYS A 4 16.35 8.56 -0.14
CA LYS A 4 15.04 8.94 -0.72
C LYS A 4 14.07 9.45 0.33
N LEU A 5 14.09 8.87 1.53
CA LEU A 5 13.23 9.33 2.63
C LEU A 5 13.59 10.76 3.07
N ASP A 6 14.87 11.10 3.12
CA ASP A 6 15.31 12.47 3.43
C ASP A 6 14.85 13.47 2.36
N GLU A 7 14.97 13.12 1.08
CA GLU A 7 14.46 13.94 -0.03
C GLU A 7 12.94 14.12 0.05
N TYR A 8 12.18 13.05 0.30
CA TYR A 8 10.73 13.11 0.46
C TYR A 8 10.32 13.93 1.69
N ALA A 9 11.03 13.79 2.80
CA ALA A 9 10.79 14.58 3.99
C ALA A 9 11.04 16.08 3.73
N LYS A 10 12.12 16.43 3.03
CA LYS A 10 12.41 17.81 2.60
C LYS A 10 11.34 18.37 1.65
N ALA A 11 10.73 17.51 0.84
CA ALA A 11 9.60 17.87 -0.02
C ALA A 11 8.24 17.91 0.71
N GLY A 12 8.20 17.68 2.02
CA GLY A 12 6.98 17.75 2.83
C GLY A 12 6.11 16.49 2.81
N VAL A 13 6.62 15.35 2.34
CA VAL A 13 5.87 14.09 2.32
C VAL A 13 5.65 13.57 3.74
N ARG A 14 4.39 13.33 4.10
CA ARG A 14 3.97 12.96 5.46
C ARG A 14 3.75 11.46 5.68
N LEU A 15 3.70 10.67 4.62
CA LEU A 15 3.50 9.22 4.65
C LEU A 15 4.11 8.60 3.41
N VAL A 16 4.94 7.58 3.58
CA VAL A 16 5.48 6.80 2.46
C VAL A 16 5.13 5.32 2.68
N TRP A 17 4.59 4.68 1.65
CA TRP A 17 4.47 3.24 1.57
C TRP A 17 5.50 2.70 0.59
N TYR A 18 6.39 1.86 1.07
CA TYR A 18 7.36 1.16 0.26
C TYR A 18 6.90 -0.28 0.08
N VAL A 19 6.55 -0.64 -1.15
CA VAL A 19 6.08 -1.99 -1.50
C VAL A 19 7.30 -2.84 -1.90
N ASP A 20 7.47 -4.00 -1.25
CA ASP A 20 8.43 -5.03 -1.63
C ASP A 20 7.67 -6.21 -2.27
N PRO A 21 7.67 -6.36 -3.61
CA PRO A 21 6.97 -7.43 -4.29
C PRO A 21 7.61 -8.82 -4.09
N THR A 22 8.89 -8.87 -3.72
CA THR A 22 9.59 -10.17 -3.52
C THR A 22 9.15 -10.78 -2.19
N ARG A 23 8.99 -9.94 -1.18
CA ARG A 23 8.60 -10.34 0.19
C ARG A 23 7.10 -10.22 0.43
N GLU A 24 6.34 -9.68 -0.52
CA GLU A 24 4.91 -9.38 -0.44
C GLU A 24 4.54 -8.60 0.82
N GLU A 25 5.32 -7.56 1.13
CA GLU A 25 5.12 -6.71 2.30
C GLU A 25 5.17 -5.23 1.93
N VAL A 26 4.59 -4.40 2.79
CA VAL A 26 4.63 -2.95 2.69
C VAL A 26 5.30 -2.39 3.94
N THR A 27 6.39 -1.64 3.75
CA THR A 27 6.97 -0.84 4.83
C THR A 27 6.32 0.55 4.82
N VAL A 28 5.64 0.88 5.92
CA VAL A 28 5.02 2.17 6.16
C VAL A 28 6.00 3.06 6.91
N TYR A 29 6.32 4.23 6.35
CA TYR A 29 7.17 5.25 6.95
C TYR A 29 6.33 6.48 7.33
N PRO A 30 5.89 6.60 8.60
CA PRO A 30 5.16 7.76 9.06
C PRO A 30 6.07 9.00 9.05
N LYS A 31 5.53 10.16 8.66
CA LYS A 31 6.28 11.43 8.52
C LYS A 31 7.49 11.33 7.57
N GLY A 32 7.48 10.37 6.63
CA GLY A 32 8.53 10.21 5.63
C GLY A 32 9.91 9.88 6.20
N ARG A 33 10.01 9.27 7.39
CA ARG A 33 11.29 9.02 8.08
C ARG A 33 11.42 7.57 8.53
N GLU A 34 12.66 7.10 8.70
CA GLU A 34 12.96 5.74 9.18
C GLU A 34 12.41 5.46 10.58
N ARG A 35 12.37 6.48 11.45
CA ARG A 35 11.90 6.32 12.82
C ARG A 35 10.38 6.06 12.86
N GLY A 36 10.01 4.94 13.45
CA GLY A 36 8.61 4.54 13.61
C GLY A 36 8.04 3.80 12.41
N LYS A 37 8.90 3.32 11.48
CA LYS A 37 8.44 2.49 10.37
C LYS A 37 7.81 1.20 10.87
N LYS A 38 6.83 0.70 10.12
CA LYS A 38 6.16 -0.58 10.37
C LYS A 38 6.14 -1.41 9.10
N VAL A 39 6.45 -2.69 9.21
CA VAL A 39 6.28 -3.65 8.12
C VAL A 39 4.90 -4.29 8.27
N VAL A 40 4.16 -4.37 7.17
CA VAL A 40 2.82 -4.96 7.11
C VAL A 40 2.83 -6.01 6.01
N GLY A 41 2.58 -7.27 6.38
CA GLY A 41 2.45 -8.40 5.46
C GLY A 41 1.06 -8.48 4.83
N THR A 42 0.84 -9.49 4.00
CA THR A 42 -0.41 -9.70 3.25
C THR A 42 -1.66 -9.91 4.12
N ASP A 43 -1.48 -10.37 5.35
CA ASP A 43 -2.52 -10.54 6.37
C ASP A 43 -2.97 -9.20 7.00
N GLY A 44 -2.19 -8.13 6.78
CA GLY A 44 -2.44 -6.82 7.35
C GLY A 44 -3.18 -5.85 6.44
N VAL A 45 -3.44 -4.68 7.02
CA VAL A 45 -4.00 -3.51 6.34
C VAL A 45 -3.05 -2.33 6.52
N ILE A 46 -2.96 -1.48 5.49
CA ILE A 46 -2.35 -0.16 5.61
C ILE A 46 -3.46 0.90 5.60
N ASP A 47 -3.28 1.93 6.41
CA ASP A 47 -4.18 3.07 6.51
C ASP A 47 -3.46 4.39 6.22
N GLY A 48 -4.25 5.41 5.88
CA GLY A 48 -3.77 6.74 5.57
C GLY A 48 -3.54 7.64 6.78
N GLY A 49 -3.94 7.22 7.99
CA GLY A 49 -3.98 8.03 9.20
C GLY A 49 -4.57 9.43 8.94
N ASP A 50 -3.92 10.44 9.53
CA ASP A 50 -4.31 11.85 9.33
C ASP A 50 -3.94 12.41 7.95
N VAL A 51 -3.14 11.68 7.16
CA VAL A 51 -2.72 12.13 5.82
C VAL A 51 -3.82 11.86 4.80
N LEU A 52 -4.48 10.71 4.90
CA LEU A 52 -5.64 10.33 4.10
C LEU A 52 -6.72 9.71 5.01
N PRO A 53 -7.52 10.54 5.71
CA PRO A 53 -8.51 10.05 6.65
C PRO A 53 -9.52 9.10 6.00
N GLY A 54 -9.78 7.97 6.65
CA GLY A 54 -10.71 6.94 6.18
C GLY A 54 -10.16 6.01 5.09
N PHE A 55 -8.94 6.23 4.59
CA PHE A 55 -8.30 5.30 3.67
C PHE A 55 -7.85 4.03 4.40
N VAL A 56 -8.26 2.88 3.88
CA VAL A 56 -7.82 1.55 4.34
C VAL A 56 -7.63 0.65 3.13
N LEU A 57 -6.50 -0.07 3.07
CA LEU A 57 -6.18 -1.00 2.01
C LEU A 57 -5.62 -2.31 2.59
N PRO A 58 -6.29 -3.45 2.39
CA PRO A 58 -5.71 -4.76 2.64
C PRO A 58 -4.47 -4.98 1.78
N VAL A 59 -3.36 -5.38 2.40
CA VAL A 59 -2.06 -5.53 1.70
C VAL A 59 -2.12 -6.63 0.65
N ALA A 60 -2.85 -7.73 0.91
CA ALA A 60 -3.07 -8.79 -0.08
C ALA A 60 -3.57 -8.26 -1.44
N LYS A 61 -4.44 -7.24 -1.46
CA LYS A 61 -4.98 -6.66 -2.70
C LYS A 61 -3.93 -5.99 -3.59
N ILE A 62 -2.78 -5.60 -3.03
CA ILE A 62 -1.67 -4.99 -3.78
C ILE A 62 -0.99 -6.03 -4.68
N PHE A 63 -0.94 -7.29 -4.23
CA PHE A 63 -0.23 -8.38 -4.91
C PHE A 63 -1.14 -9.31 -5.70
N GLU A 64 -2.45 -9.10 -5.67
CA GLU A 64 -3.40 -9.83 -6.50
C GLU A 64 -3.07 -9.68 -7.99
N LYS A 65 -2.88 -10.81 -8.67
CA LYS A 65 -2.70 -10.83 -10.13
C LYS A 65 -3.97 -10.34 -10.82
N ARG A 66 -3.91 -9.17 -11.44
CA ARG A 66 -4.98 -8.70 -12.33
C ARG A 66 -4.92 -9.47 -13.65
N GLY A 67 -5.72 -10.53 -13.75
CA GLY A 67 -6.07 -11.13 -15.05
C GLY A 67 -7.04 -10.22 -15.83
N PRO A 68 -7.28 -10.46 -17.13
CA PRO A 68 -8.36 -9.78 -17.82
C PRO A 68 -9.67 -10.05 -17.07
N THR A 69 -10.39 -8.99 -16.71
CA THR A 69 -11.71 -9.13 -16.12
C THR A 69 -12.55 -9.99 -17.06
N LYS A 70 -12.98 -11.18 -16.61
CA LYS A 70 -14.02 -11.90 -17.32
C LYS A 70 -15.24 -10.97 -17.33
N LYS A 71 -15.51 -10.34 -18.48
CA LYS A 71 -16.83 -9.77 -18.80
C LYS A 71 -17.87 -10.78 -18.33
N GLY A 72 -18.82 -10.32 -17.52
CA GLY A 72 -19.89 -11.16 -16.99
C GLY A 72 -20.46 -12.05 -18.10
N LYS A 73 -20.38 -13.37 -17.91
CA LYS A 73 -21.21 -14.30 -18.69
C LYS A 73 -22.65 -14.02 -18.26
N LYS A 74 -23.36 -13.30 -19.11
CA LYS A 74 -24.81 -13.43 -19.24
C LYS A 74 -25.08 -14.91 -19.54
N LYS A 75 -25.83 -15.57 -18.66
CA LYS A 75 -26.61 -16.80 -18.88
C LYS A 75 -27.64 -16.84 -17.76
N ASP A 76 -28.91 -17.12 -17.97
CA ASP A 76 -29.79 -17.10 -19.13
C ASP A 76 -31.19 -17.20 -18.51
N LYS A 77 -32.20 -16.84 -19.29
CA LYS A 77 -33.62 -17.00 -18.98
C LYS A 77 -33.92 -18.35 -18.30
N SER A 78 -34.77 -18.32 -17.29
CA SER A 78 -35.82 -19.31 -17.10
C SER A 78 -37.10 -18.61 -16.68
#